data_AF-A0A0S8CNI2-F1
#
_entry.id   AF-A0A0S8CNI2-F1
#
_cell.length_a   1.000
_cell.length_b   1.000
_cell.length_c   1.000
_cell.angle_alpha   90.00
_cell.angle_beta   90.00
_cell.angle_gamma   90.00
#
_symmetry.space_group_name_H-M   'P 1'
#
loop_
_entity.id
_entity.type
_entity.pdbx_description
1 polymer ?
#
loop_
_entity_poly.entity_id
_entity_poly.type
_entity_poly.pdbx_seq_one_letter_code
_entity_poly.pdbx_strand_id
1 'polypeptide(L)'
;MISLLQVRNSCGQEAAITDFTVANSEDSLLLYLTVTDWLTEDMKAAIHNGIPITFVFTIDLFAERSKWPDRKIREHEFDHIMEYDSLKKQYRIHRIEKGDTRVTSSLEEAKMLMSEINGLEVLRLDELESETPYTLRAKVKLAR
;
A
#
# COMPACT_ATOMS: atom_id res chain seq x y z
N MET A 1 -5.62 43.10 -17.27
CA MET A 1 -4.63 42.24 -16.60
C MET A 1 -4.88 40.81 -17.00
N ILE A 2 -4.04 40.24 -17.86
CA ILE A 2 -4.13 38.82 -18.24
C ILE A 2 -3.31 38.07 -17.21
N SER A 3 -3.98 37.30 -16.34
CA SER A 3 -3.30 36.40 -15.41
C SER A 3 -2.75 35.23 -16.21
N LEU A 4 -1.41 35.17 -16.33
CA LEU A 4 -0.72 33.98 -16.80
C LEU A 4 -0.79 32.94 -15.67
N LEU A 5 -1.67 31.94 -15.81
CA LEU A 5 -1.56 30.71 -15.04
C LEU A 5 -0.31 29.99 -15.54
N GLN A 6 0.81 30.18 -14.85
CA GLN A 6 1.96 29.30 -14.99
C GLN A 6 1.59 27.96 -14.36
N VAL A 7 1.20 27.00 -15.20
CA VAL A 7 1.24 25.59 -14.81
C VAL A 7 2.72 25.24 -14.62
N ARG A 8 3.17 25.24 -13.37
CA ARG A 8 4.44 24.62 -13.01
C ARG A 8 4.23 23.12 -13.07
N ASN A 9 4.67 22.49 -14.15
CA ASN A 9 4.90 21.05 -14.14
C ASN A 9 6.05 20.79 -13.17
N SER A 10 5.75 20.47 -11.91
CA SER A 10 6.70 19.76 -11.06
C SER A 10 6.77 18.33 -11.59
N CYS A 11 7.92 17.93 -12.12
CA CYS A 11 8.19 16.52 -12.35
C CYS A 11 8.34 15.87 -10.96
N GLY A 12 7.22 15.47 -10.38
CA GLY A 12 7.18 14.68 -9.16
C GLY A 12 7.36 13.23 -9.54
N GLN A 13 8.22 12.52 -8.81
CA GLN A 13 8.25 11.07 -8.85
C GLN A 13 6.86 10.57 -8.40
N GLU A 14 6.16 9.86 -9.27
CA GLU A 14 4.79 9.41 -9.02
C GLU A 14 4.84 7.97 -8.49
N ALA A 15 4.26 7.76 -7.31
CA ALA A 15 4.22 6.45 -6.70
C ALA A 15 3.44 5.48 -7.59
N ALA A 16 3.97 4.27 -7.78
CA ALA A 16 3.35 3.23 -8.59
C ALA A 16 3.18 1.93 -7.78
N ILE A 17 2.14 1.15 -8.10
CA ILE A 17 2.01 -0.22 -7.61
C ILE A 17 2.63 -1.14 -8.66
N THR A 18 3.57 -1.97 -8.23
CA THR A 18 4.29 -2.96 -9.03
C THR A 18 4.25 -4.32 -8.33
N ASP A 19 4.76 -5.36 -9.00
CA ASP A 19 4.81 -6.73 -8.49
C ASP A 19 3.46 -7.26 -7.96
N PHE A 20 2.36 -6.72 -8.49
CA PHE A 20 1.00 -7.10 -8.12
C PHE A 20 0.76 -8.56 -8.54
N THR A 21 0.85 -9.45 -7.56
CA THR A 21 0.79 -10.89 -7.77
C THR A 21 -0.22 -11.49 -6.81
N VAL A 22 -1.03 -12.41 -7.34
CA VAL A 22 -1.95 -13.20 -6.55
C VAL A 22 -1.51 -14.65 -6.61
N ALA A 23 -1.39 -15.30 -5.46
CA ALA A 23 -1.00 -16.70 -5.35
C ALA A 23 -1.95 -17.45 -4.41
N ASN A 24 -2.02 -18.77 -4.57
CA ASN A 24 -2.78 -19.62 -3.66
C ASN A 24 -1.82 -20.24 -2.63
N SER A 25 -2.21 -20.25 -1.36
CA SER A 25 -1.66 -21.17 -0.35
C SER A 25 -2.43 -22.50 -0.39
N GLU A 26 -2.31 -23.29 0.68
CA GLU A 26 -3.14 -24.49 0.86
C GLU A 26 -4.64 -24.17 0.96
N ASP A 27 -4.98 -23.03 1.56
CA ASP A 27 -6.35 -22.70 1.97
C ASP A 27 -6.80 -21.28 1.63
N SER A 28 -5.91 -20.41 1.14
CA SER A 28 -6.17 -18.98 1.00
C SER A 28 -5.61 -18.37 -0.28
N LEU A 29 -6.24 -17.28 -0.72
CA LEU A 29 -5.77 -16.40 -1.77
C LEU A 29 -4.88 -15.31 -1.14
N LEU A 30 -3.62 -15.24 -1.56
CA LEU A 30 -2.61 -14.34 -1.02
C LEU A 30 -2.26 -13.24 -2.04
N LEU A 31 -2.28 -11.99 -1.59
CA LEU A 31 -1.83 -10.84 -2.35
C LEU A 31 -0.39 -10.44 -1.99
N TYR A 32 0.38 -10.14 -3.02
CA TYR A 32 1.70 -9.53 -2.97
C TYR A 32 1.69 -8.28 -3.85
N LEU A 33 2.24 -7.18 -3.36
CA LEU A 33 2.47 -5.97 -4.16
C LEU A 33 3.56 -5.11 -3.53
N THR A 34 4.14 -4.23 -4.35
CA THR A 34 5.16 -3.27 -3.94
C THR A 34 4.77 -1.88 -4.42
N VAL A 35 4.78 -0.90 -3.52
CA VAL A 35 4.67 0.51 -3.89
C VAL A 35 6.08 1.05 -4.20
N THR A 36 6.34 1.45 -5.43
CA THR A 36 7.62 2.05 -5.84
C THR A 36 7.51 3.56 -5.93
N ASP A 37 8.67 4.23 -6.02
CA ASP A 37 8.73 5.64 -6.42
C ASP A 37 7.95 6.59 -5.49
N TRP A 38 7.80 6.21 -4.22
CA TRP A 38 6.90 6.91 -3.29
C TRP A 38 7.59 7.90 -2.37
N LEU A 39 8.89 7.73 -2.10
CA LEU A 39 9.61 8.49 -1.08
C LEU A 39 10.30 9.71 -1.69
N THR A 40 9.74 10.89 -1.46
CA THR A 40 10.32 12.17 -1.88
C THR A 40 11.31 12.74 -0.86
N GLU A 41 12.10 13.75 -1.24
CA GLU A 41 12.98 14.48 -0.30
C GLU A 41 12.20 15.17 0.82
N ASP A 42 11.04 15.78 0.49
CA ASP A 42 10.19 16.44 1.47
C ASP A 42 9.64 15.43 2.50
N MET A 43 9.28 14.24 2.05
CA MET A 43 8.85 13.14 2.91
C MET A 43 9.97 12.66 3.83
N LYS A 44 11.19 12.50 3.30
CA LYS A 44 12.37 12.16 4.13
C LYS A 44 12.63 13.22 5.20
N ALA A 45 12.56 14.49 4.83
CA ALA A 45 12.72 15.59 5.77
C ALA A 45 11.61 15.61 6.83
N ALA A 46 10.35 15.37 6.43
CA ALA A 46 9.22 15.29 7.36
C ALA A 46 9.42 14.17 8.40
N ILE A 47 9.78 12.96 7.95
CA ILE A 47 10.08 11.83 8.84
C ILE A 47 11.17 12.18 9.85
N HIS A 48 12.28 12.76 9.40
CA HIS A 48 13.39 13.14 10.30
C HIS A 48 13.03 14.27 11.27
N ASN A 49 12.03 15.09 10.95
CA ASN A 49 11.47 16.10 11.84
C ASN A 49 10.37 15.55 12.76
N GLY A 50 10.19 14.22 12.80
CA GLY A 50 9.23 13.56 13.68
C GLY A 50 7.79 13.57 13.17
N ILE A 51 7.57 13.91 11.89
CA ILE A 51 6.25 13.82 11.26
C ILE A 51 6.12 12.42 10.66
N PRO A 52 5.22 11.56 11.16
CA PRO A 52 5.03 10.22 10.62
C PRO A 52 4.52 10.26 9.19
N ILE A 53 4.76 9.19 8.46
CA ILE A 53 4.16 8.97 7.14
C ILE A 53 3.25 7.76 7.20
N THR A 54 2.02 7.90 6.70
CA THR A 54 1.02 6.84 6.71
C THR A 54 0.61 6.46 5.29
N PHE A 55 0.69 5.17 4.97
CA PHE A 55 0.05 4.58 3.80
C PHE A 55 -1.24 3.92 4.22
N VAL A 56 -2.33 4.29 3.57
CA VAL A 56 -3.62 3.62 3.69
C VAL A 56 -3.80 2.75 2.45
N PHE A 57 -3.79 1.43 2.66
CA PHE A 57 -4.04 0.45 1.61
C PHE A 57 -5.53 0.10 1.59
N THR A 58 -6.13 0.10 0.40
CA THR A 58 -7.47 -0.41 0.15
C THR A 58 -7.41 -1.51 -0.89
N ILE A 59 -7.78 -2.74 -0.50
CA ILE A 59 -7.80 -3.92 -1.37
C ILE A 59 -9.24 -4.40 -1.53
N ASP A 60 -9.76 -4.30 -2.74
CA ASP A 60 -11.11 -4.72 -3.07
C ASP A 60 -11.11 -5.99 -3.92
N LEU A 61 -11.86 -7.00 -3.51
CA LEU A 61 -12.15 -8.19 -4.30
C LEU A 61 -13.57 -8.09 -4.87
N PHE A 62 -13.69 -8.24 -6.18
CA PHE A 62 -14.96 -8.25 -6.90
C PHE A 62 -15.18 -9.59 -7.60
N ALA A 63 -16.41 -10.10 -7.55
CA ALA A 63 -16.88 -11.18 -8.40
C ALA A 63 -17.61 -10.61 -9.61
N GLU A 64 -17.19 -11.04 -10.80
CA GLU A 64 -17.80 -10.60 -12.05
C GLU A 64 -19.20 -11.19 -12.23
N ARG A 65 -20.10 -10.41 -12.83
CA ARG A 65 -21.49 -10.82 -13.07
C ARG A 65 -21.90 -10.50 -14.50
N SER A 66 -22.45 -11.48 -15.20
CA SER A 66 -23.00 -11.23 -16.54
C SER A 66 -24.18 -10.26 -16.46
N LYS A 67 -24.10 -9.15 -17.19
CA LYS A 67 -25.17 -8.13 -17.33
C LYS A 67 -25.47 -7.30 -16.07
N TRP A 68 -24.61 -7.35 -15.04
CA TRP A 68 -24.72 -6.53 -13.83
C TRP A 68 -23.35 -5.98 -13.44
N PRO A 69 -23.28 -4.86 -12.70
CA PRO A 69 -22.02 -4.43 -12.09
C PRO A 69 -21.43 -5.53 -11.19
N ASP A 70 -20.10 -5.62 -11.19
CA ASP A 70 -19.38 -6.59 -10.37
C ASP A 70 -19.77 -6.43 -8.89
N ARG A 71 -19.95 -7.56 -8.20
CA ARG A 71 -20.28 -7.57 -6.77
C ARG A 71 -18.99 -7.49 -5.98
N LYS A 72 -18.82 -6.44 -5.16
CA LYS A 72 -17.76 -6.41 -4.13
C LYS A 72 -18.01 -7.56 -3.14
N ILE A 73 -17.04 -8.45 -3.02
CA ILE A 73 -17.05 -9.62 -2.13
C ILE A 73 -16.38 -9.29 -0.81
N ARG A 74 -15.25 -8.58 -0.87
CA ARG A 74 -14.47 -8.23 0.32
C ARG A 74 -13.71 -6.93 0.09
N GLU A 75 -13.50 -6.21 1.18
CA GLU A 75 -12.70 -4.99 1.27
C GLU A 75 -11.75 -5.16 2.45
N HIS A 76 -10.45 -4.93 2.22
CA HIS A 76 -9.46 -4.77 3.27
C HIS A 76 -8.97 -3.34 3.25
N GLU A 77 -9.04 -2.68 4.40
CA GLU A 77 -8.44 -1.36 4.61
C GLU A 77 -7.52 -1.43 5.82
N PHE A 78 -6.25 -1.05 5.64
CA PHE A 78 -5.25 -1.08 6.70
C PHE A 78 -4.10 -0.13 6.41
N ASP A 79 -3.37 0.19 7.48
CA ASP A 79 -2.32 1.19 7.44
C ASP A 79 -0.93 0.58 7.57
N HIS A 80 0.04 1.15 6.86
CA HIS A 80 1.43 1.14 7.28
C HIS A 80 1.82 2.53 7.77
N ILE A 81 2.57 2.61 8.87
CA ILE A 81 3.01 3.89 9.46
C ILE A 81 4.52 3.86 9.67
N MET A 82 5.23 4.86 9.15
CA MET A 82 6.67 5.05 9.36
C MET A 82 6.95 6.26 10.24
N GLU A 83 7.73 6.03 11.29
CA GLU A 83 8.24 7.04 12.20
C GLU A 83 9.78 7.00 12.24
N TYR A 84 10.41 8.09 12.70
CA TYR A 84 11.84 8.12 13.00
C TYR A 84 12.11 8.59 14.43
N ASP A 85 12.82 7.74 15.17
CA ASP A 85 13.35 8.05 16.50
C ASP A 85 14.73 8.70 16.32
N SER A 86 14.80 10.02 16.47
CA SER A 86 16.04 10.79 16.28
C SER A 86 17.07 10.55 17.38
N LEU A 87 16.64 10.15 18.59
CA LEU A 87 17.54 9.82 19.70
C LEU A 87 18.27 8.50 19.43
N LYS A 88 17.54 7.51 18.94
CA LYS A 88 18.08 6.18 18.61
C LYS A 88 18.59 6.07 17.18
N LYS A 89 18.29 7.04 16.32
CA LYS A 89 18.57 7.07 14.89
C LYS A 89 18.01 5.86 14.15
N GLN A 90 16.76 5.52 14.44
CA GLN A 90 16.09 4.33 13.90
C GLN A 90 14.69 4.66 13.39
N TYR A 91 14.30 3.99 12.31
CA TYR A 91 12.94 3.97 11.80
C TYR A 91 12.12 2.93 12.53
N ARG A 92 10.85 3.24 12.76
CA ARG A 92 9.84 2.30 13.26
C ARG A 92 8.71 2.21 12.24
N ILE A 93 8.39 0.99 11.82
CA ILE A 93 7.36 0.72 10.82
C ILE A 93 6.30 -0.14 11.48
N HIS A 94 5.07 0.39 11.58
CA HIS A 94 3.90 -0.33 12.04
C HIS A 94 3.15 -0.87 10.83
N ARG A 95 2.83 -2.17 10.82
CA ARG A 95 2.09 -2.83 9.74
C ARG A 95 0.85 -3.48 10.33
N ILE A 96 -0.29 -2.83 10.14
CA ILE A 96 -1.52 -3.14 10.87
C ILE A 96 -2.09 -4.51 10.47
N GLU A 97 -2.00 -4.87 9.20
CA GLU A 97 -2.42 -6.18 8.67
C GLU A 97 -1.56 -7.34 9.19
N LYS A 98 -0.28 -7.11 9.51
CA LYS A 98 0.58 -8.11 10.16
C LYS A 98 0.48 -8.07 11.69
N GLY A 99 -0.09 -7.02 12.27
CA GLY A 99 -0.12 -6.80 13.71
C GLY A 99 1.27 -6.65 14.32
N ASP A 100 2.26 -6.20 13.55
CA ASP A 100 3.65 -6.12 13.99
C ASP A 100 4.28 -4.73 13.84
N THR A 101 5.43 -4.56 14.47
CA THR A 101 6.24 -3.36 14.40
C THR A 101 7.69 -3.76 14.17
N ARG A 102 8.30 -3.19 13.13
CA ARG A 102 9.69 -3.42 12.77
C ARG A 102 10.53 -2.17 13.06
N VAL A 103 11.76 -2.39 13.49
CA VAL A 103 12.71 -1.31 13.81
C VAL A 103 13.99 -1.55 13.04
N THR A 104 14.48 -0.53 12.34
CA THR A 104 15.73 -0.61 11.56
C THR A 104 16.42 0.75 11.53
N SER A 105 17.75 0.76 11.45
CA SER A 105 18.54 1.98 11.18
C SER A 105 18.74 2.24 9.68
N SER A 106 18.33 1.32 8.81
CA SER A 106 18.47 1.45 7.35
C SER A 106 17.23 2.08 6.74
N LEU A 107 17.39 3.23 6.06
CA LEU A 107 16.29 3.84 5.31
C LEU A 107 15.80 2.90 4.19
N GLU A 108 16.68 2.13 3.57
CA GLU A 108 16.28 1.23 2.48
C GLU A 108 15.41 0.08 2.99
N GLU A 109 15.77 -0.50 4.13
CA GLU A 109 14.95 -1.52 4.77
C GLU A 109 13.62 -0.93 5.28
N ALA A 110 13.66 0.28 5.84
CA ALA A 110 12.45 0.98 6.26
C ALA A 110 11.50 1.24 5.08
N LYS A 111 12.05 1.64 3.92
CA LYS A 111 11.28 1.82 2.69
C LYS A 111 10.59 0.53 2.29
N MET A 112 11.34 -0.56 2.21
CA MET A 112 10.85 -1.89 1.84
C MET A 112 9.71 -2.33 2.76
N LEU A 113 9.92 -2.25 4.08
CA LEU A 113 8.91 -2.60 5.08
C LEU A 113 7.63 -1.77 4.97
N MET A 114 7.75 -0.50 4.59
CA MET A 114 6.61 0.41 4.41
C MET A 114 5.84 0.15 3.12
N SER A 115 6.53 -0.22 2.04
CA SER A 115 5.92 -0.30 0.70
C SER A 115 5.42 -1.68 0.29
N GLU A 116 5.81 -2.74 0.99
CA GLU A 116 5.50 -4.10 0.58
C GLU A 116 4.30 -4.69 1.32
N ILE A 117 3.35 -5.21 0.56
CA ILE A 117 2.38 -6.19 1.05
C ILE A 117 2.92 -7.56 0.67
N ASN A 118 3.21 -8.38 1.67
CA ASN A 118 3.81 -9.69 1.47
C ASN A 118 2.92 -10.78 2.07
N GLY A 119 2.06 -11.36 1.24
CA GLY A 119 1.12 -12.41 1.64
C GLY A 119 0.00 -11.90 2.53
N LEU A 120 -0.76 -10.92 2.05
CA LEU A 120 -2.05 -10.56 2.65
C LEU A 120 -3.08 -11.63 2.29
N GLU A 121 -3.73 -12.23 3.29
CA GLU A 121 -4.87 -13.11 3.06
C GLU A 121 -6.06 -12.29 2.57
N VAL A 122 -6.37 -12.42 1.28
CA VAL A 122 -7.51 -11.73 0.68
C VAL A 122 -8.81 -12.46 1.06
N LEU A 123 -8.85 -13.77 0.85
CA LEU A 123 -10.04 -14.61 1.02
C LEU A 123 -9.61 -16.07 1.19
N ARG A 124 -10.38 -16.90 1.90
CA ARG A 124 -10.19 -18.35 1.90
C ARG A 124 -10.67 -18.95 0.58
N LEU A 125 -10.01 -20.00 0.10
CA LEU A 125 -10.31 -20.65 -1.17
C LEU A 125 -11.68 -21.34 -1.18
N ASP A 126 -12.18 -21.77 0.00
CA ASP A 126 -13.51 -22.37 0.14
C ASP A 126 -14.66 -21.34 0.07
N GLU A 127 -14.33 -20.05 0.13
CA GLU A 127 -15.27 -18.95 -0.11
C GLU A 127 -15.37 -18.57 -1.60
N LEU A 128 -14.54 -19.15 -2.47
CA LEU A 128 -14.60 -18.92 -3.93
C LEU A 128 -15.72 -19.76 -4.56
N GLU A 129 -16.54 -19.12 -5.38
CA GLU A 129 -17.55 -19.76 -6.21
C GLU A 129 -16.90 -20.29 -7.50
N SER A 130 -17.13 -21.57 -7.81
CA SER A 130 -16.63 -22.20 -9.03
C SER A 130 -17.14 -21.46 -10.27
N GLU A 131 -16.32 -21.41 -11.32
CA GLU A 131 -16.64 -20.81 -12.64
C GLU A 131 -16.96 -19.30 -12.61
N THR A 132 -16.67 -18.61 -11.50
CA THR A 132 -16.84 -17.15 -11.38
C THR A 132 -15.48 -16.46 -11.54
N PRO A 133 -15.31 -15.55 -12.51
CA PRO A 133 -14.13 -14.70 -12.58
C PRO A 133 -14.11 -13.69 -11.43
N TYR A 134 -12.91 -13.42 -10.92
CA TYR A 134 -12.68 -12.45 -9.86
C TYR A 134 -11.69 -11.39 -10.30
N THR A 135 -11.95 -10.14 -9.92
CA THR A 135 -11.05 -9.02 -10.13
C THR A 135 -10.61 -8.47 -8.78
N LEU A 136 -9.29 -8.38 -8.57
CA LEU A 136 -8.70 -7.73 -7.40
C LEU A 136 -8.23 -6.34 -7.78
N ARG A 137 -8.52 -5.34 -6.94
CA ARG A 137 -8.08 -3.95 -7.14
C ARG A 137 -7.37 -3.49 -5.87
N ALA A 138 -6.17 -2.92 -6.03
CA ALA A 138 -5.48 -2.25 -4.93
C ALA A 138 -5.38 -0.76 -5.18
N LYS A 139 -5.47 0.00 -4.10
CA LYS A 139 -5.15 1.42 -4.04
C LYS A 139 -4.31 1.68 -2.82
N VAL A 140 -3.32 2.55 -2.97
CA VAL A 140 -2.60 3.14 -1.85
C VAL A 140 -2.83 4.64 -1.83
N LYS A 141 -3.00 5.20 -0.65
CA LYS A 141 -3.04 6.65 -0.43
C LYS A 141 -2.02 7.04 0.62
N LEU A 142 -1.33 8.14 0.37
CA LEU A 142 -0.54 8.81 1.38
C LEU A 142 -1.48 9.66 2.26
N ALA A 143 -1.70 9.23 3.51
CA ALA A 143 -2.34 10.04 4.54
C ALA A 143 -1.25 10.81 5.28
N ARG A 144 -1.42 12.13 5.39
CA ARG A 144 -0.52 13.00 6.14
C ARG A 144 -0.70 12.83 7.64
#